data_AF-A0A1T5P064-F1
#
_entry.id   AF-A0A1T5P064-F1
#
_cell.length_a   1.000
_cell.length_b   1.000
_cell.length_c   1.000
_cell.angle_alpha   90.00
_cell.angle_beta   90.00
_cell.angle_gamma   90.00
#
_symmetry.space_group_name_H-M   'P 1'
#
loop_
_entity.id
_entity.type
_entity.pdbx_description
1 polymer ?
#
loop_
_entity_poly.entity_id
_entity_poly.type
_entity_poly.pdbx_seq_one_letter_code
_entity_poly.pdbx_strand_id
1 'polypeptide(L)' 'MKEIPDFLITTEEEYNKTIQRIHHLMLKGEANLSPIELNELKLMAIAVESFEDKNYPFNSCYPKTSPASGCSPETASA' A
#
# COMPACT_ATOMS: atom_id res chain seq x y z
N MET A 1 12.73 -23.21 10.32
CA MET A 1 11.77 -22.29 9.70
C MET A 1 12.22 -20.91 10.12
N LYS A 2 12.60 -20.03 9.18
CA LYS A 2 13.04 -18.68 9.52
C LYS A 2 11.77 -17.88 9.81
N GLU A 3 11.71 -17.28 10.99
CA GLU A 3 10.64 -16.36 11.38
C GLU A 3 10.54 -15.28 10.31
N ILE A 4 9.41 -15.24 9.62
CA ILE A 4 9.08 -14.12 8.75
C ILE A 4 8.57 -13.05 9.73
N PRO A 5 9.28 -11.94 9.94
CA PRO A 5 8.74 -10.87 10.77
C PRO A 5 7.41 -10.45 10.16
N ASP A 6 6.36 -10.53 10.96
CA ASP A 6 5.04 -10.05 10.59
C ASP A 6 5.16 -8.53 10.55
N PHE A 7 5.40 -7.98 9.35
CA PHE A 7 5.45 -6.54 9.11
C PHE A 7 4.02 -6.03 9.22
N LEU A 8 3.56 -5.82 10.45
CA LEU A 8 2.25 -5.27 10.73
C LEU A 8 2.36 -3.75 10.77
N ILE A 9 1.75 -3.08 9.81
CA ILE A 9 1.59 -1.62 9.81
C ILE A 9 0.21 -1.32 10.39
N THR A 10 0.17 -0.61 11.51
CA THR A 10 -1.08 -0.25 12.20
C THR A 10 -1.29 1.25 12.34
N THR A 11 -0.22 2.02 12.15
CA THR A 11 -0.23 3.47 12.30
C THR A 11 0.35 4.17 11.08
N GLU A 12 -0.04 5.43 10.88
CA GLU A 12 0.53 6.31 9.86
C GLU A 12 2.05 6.53 10.02
N GLU A 13 2.55 6.54 11.25
CA GLU A 13 3.99 6.69 11.51
C GLU A 13 4.77 5.46 11.00
N GLU A 14 4.27 4.25 11.28
CA GLU A 14 4.83 2.99 10.78
C GLU A 14 4.77 2.91 9.26
N TYR A 15 3.65 3.34 8.67
CA TYR A 15 3.47 3.42 7.22
C TYR A 15 4.53 4.33 6.59
N ASN A 16 4.68 5.56 7.10
CA ASN A 16 5.65 6.53 6.58
C ASN A 16 7.10 6.04 6.69
N LYS A 17 7.46 5.42 7.82
CA LYS A 17 8.79 4.79 8.01
C LYS A 17 9.02 3.66 7.02
N THR A 18 7.99 2.84 6.78
CA THR A 18 8.06 1.71 5.84
C THR A 18 8.23 2.19 4.40
N ILE A 19 7.48 3.21 3.98
CA ILE A 19 7.63 3.85 2.67
C ILE A 19 9.04 4.42 2.48
N GLN A 20 9.59 5.11 3.48
CA GLN A 20 10.96 5.63 3.41
C GLN A 20 11.99 4.51 3.23
N ARG A 21 11.80 3.37 3.92
CA ARG A 21 12.67 2.20 3.81
C ARG A 21 12.56 1.54 2.43
N ILE A 22 11.35 1.35 1.92
CA ILE A 22 11.10 0.86 0.55
C ILE A 22 11.81 1.76 -0.45
N HIS A 23 11.63 3.07 -0.35
CA HIS A 23 12.26 4.04 -1.26
C HIS A 23 13.79 3.95 -1.22
N HIS A 24 14.38 3.81 -0.03
CA HIS A 24 15.83 3.60 0.11
C HIS A 24 16.31 2.33 -0.61
N LEU A 25 15.60 1.21 -0.48
CA LEU A 25 15.95 -0.04 -1.17
C LEU A 25 15.77 0.07 -2.68
N MET A 26 14.73 0.77 -3.14
CA MET A 26 14.51 1.03 -4.57
C MET A 26 15.64 1.89 -5.17
N LEU A 27 16.11 2.91 -4.45
CA LEU A 27 17.24 3.75 -4.87
C LEU A 27 18.56 2.96 -4.98
N LYS A 28 18.75 1.95 -4.13
CA LYS A 28 19.89 1.03 -4.23
C LYS A 28 19.83 0.21 -5.52
N GLY A 29 18.62 -0.06 -6.02
CA GLY A 29 18.36 -0.82 -7.25
C GLY A 29 18.35 -2.33 -7.01
N GLU A 30 17.43 -3.03 -7.66
CA GLU A 30 17.16 -4.46 -7.42
C GLU A 30 18.41 -5.34 -7.59
N ALA A 31 19.23 -5.07 -8.61
CA ALA A 31 20.47 -5.82 -8.87
C ALA A 31 21.52 -5.71 -7.75
N ASN A 32 21.42 -4.69 -6.89
CA ASN A 32 22.35 -4.43 -5.78
C ASN A 32 21.77 -4.86 -4.43
N LEU A 33 20.53 -5.34 -4.38
CA LEU A 33 19.93 -5.84 -3.14
C LEU A 33 20.48 -7.21 -2.81
N SER A 34 20.85 -7.41 -1.55
CA SER A 34 21.07 -8.76 -1.03
C SER A 34 19.76 -9.55 -1.05
N PRO A 35 19.81 -10.90 -1.03
CA PRO A 35 18.60 -11.73 -0.94
C PRO A 35 17.71 -11.40 0.26
N ILE A 36 18.32 -10.92 1.36
CA ILE A 36 17.60 -10.52 2.57
C ILE A 36 16.85 -9.20 2.34
N GLU A 37 17.52 -8.18 1.78
CA GLU A 37 16.90 -6.89 1.47
C GLU A 37 15.81 -7.04 0.40
N LEU A 38 16.00 -7.92 -0.57
CA LEU A 38 14.97 -8.21 -1.57
C LEU A 38 13.72 -8.84 -0.93
N ASN A 39 13.90 -9.74 0.04
CA ASN A 39 12.79 -10.31 0.78
C ASN A 39 12.12 -9.29 1.70
N GLU A 40 12.90 -8.44 2.37
CA GLU A 40 12.42 -7.32 3.18
C GLU A 40 11.54 -6.38 2.34
N LEU A 41 12.02 -5.97 1.15
CA LEU A 41 11.29 -5.12 0.22
C LEU A 41 9.92 -5.70 -0.15
N LYS A 42 9.86 -7.00 -0.48
CA LYS A 42 8.61 -7.68 -0.83
C LYS A 42 7.61 -7.68 0.31
N LEU A 43 8.06 -7.99 1.52
CA LEU A 43 7.18 -8.02 2.70
C LEU A 43 6.65 -6.62 3.06
N MET A 44 7.52 -5.62 3.03
CA MET A 44 7.11 -4.23 3.28
C MET A 44 6.12 -3.72 2.23
N ALA A 45 6.29 -4.07 0.95
CA ALA A 45 5.35 -3.69 -0.10
C ALA A 45 3.95 -4.26 0.14
N ILE A 46 3.84 -5.55 0.50
CA ILE A 46 2.56 -6.20 0.83
C ILE A 46 1.90 -5.56 2.06
N ALA A 47 2.70 -5.24 3.08
CA ALA A 47 2.21 -4.62 4.31
C ALA A 47 1.67 -3.20 4.05
N VAL A 48 2.37 -2.42 3.22
CA VAL A 48 1.95 -1.08 2.76
C VAL A 48 0.64 -1.16 1.99
N GLU A 49 0.54 -2.04 0.99
CA GLU A 49 -0.68 -2.24 0.21
C GLU A 49 -1.86 -2.62 1.11
N SER A 50 -1.65 -3.56 2.05
CA SER A 50 -2.67 -3.96 3.01
C SER A 50 -3.12 -2.83 3.95
N PHE A 51 -2.24 -1.89 4.27
CA PHE A 51 -2.58 -0.70 5.05
C PHE A 51 -3.36 0.30 4.18
N GLU A 52 -2.94 0.52 2.94
CA GLU A 52 -3.61 1.43 2.00
C GLU A 52 -5.02 0.96 1.66
N ASP A 53 -5.22 -0.31 1.37
CA ASP A 53 -6.55 -0.87 1.08
C ASP A 53 -7.55 -0.64 2.21
N LYS A 54 -7.09 -0.66 3.46
CA LYS A 54 -7.91 -0.47 4.66
C LYS A 54 -8.18 1.00 4.96
N ASN A 55 -7.19 1.86 4.81
CA ASN A 55 -7.24 3.26 5.26
C ASN A 55 -7.58 4.26 4.14
N TYR A 56 -7.26 3.91 2.90
CA TYR A 56 -7.43 4.72 1.70
C TYR A 56 -8.16 3.93 0.60
N PRO A 57 -9.40 3.44 0.86
CA PRO A 57 -10.14 2.65 -0.13
C PRO A 57 -10.36 3.47 -1.40
N PHE A 58 -10.10 2.84 -2.55
CA PHE A 58 -10.31 3.49 -3.83
C PHE A 58 -11.80 3.79 -4.04
N ASN A 59 -12.19 5.06 -3.85
CA ASN A 59 -13.54 5.52 -4.18
C ASN A 59 -13.71 5.45 -5.71
N SER A 60 -14.39 4.42 -6.20
CA SER A 60 -14.67 4.21 -7.63
C SER A 60 -15.59 5.27 -8.28
N CYS A 61 -15.92 6.36 -7.57
CA CYS A 61 -16.66 7.53 -8.06
C CYS A 61 -15.77 8.51 -8.84
N TYR A 62 -14.87 8.03 -9.69
CA TYR A 62 -14.37 8.87 -10.78
C TYR A 62 -15.43 8.89 -11.88
N PRO A 63 -15.87 10.07 -12.36
CA PRO A 63 -16.84 10.15 -13.44
C PRO A 63 -16.21 9.49 -14.66
N LYS A 64 -16.74 8.32 -15.05
CA LYS A 64 -16.43 7.69 -16.33
C LYS A 64 -16.65 8.76 -17.39
N THR A 65 -15.63 9.07 -18.17
CA THR A 65 -15.72 9.90 -19.39
C THR A 65 -16.54 9.21 -20.50
N SER A 66 -17.59 8.46 -20.12
CA SER A 66 -18.55 7.81 -21.00
C SER A 66 -19.96 8.11 -20.51
N PRO A 67 -20.83 8.70 -21.36
CA PRO A 67 -22.16 9.10 -20.96
C PRO A 67 -23.11 7.89 -21.01
N ALA A 68 -23.16 7.10 -19.94
CA ALA A 68 -24.33 6.30 -19.57
C ALA A 68 -24.11 5.59 -18.24
N SER A 69 -25.08 5.73 -17.34
CA SER A 69 -25.21 5.12 -16.00
C SER A 69 -24.19 5.67 -14.98
N GLY A 70 -24.57 6.46 -13.99
CA GLY A 70 -25.76 6.35 -13.15
C GLY A 70 -25.25 6.27 -11.70
N CYS A 71 -24.69 7.36 -11.19
CA CYS A 71 -24.32 7.49 -9.78
C CYS A 71 -25.54 8.01 -9.03
N SER A 72 -26.26 7.11 -8.34
CA SER A 72 -27.17 7.52 -7.27
C SER A 72 -26.38 7.53 -5.97
N PRO A 73 -26.22 8.67 -5.28
CA PRO A 73 -25.81 8.66 -3.89
C PRO A 73 -27.00 8.18 -3.07
N GLU A 74 -26.98 6.93 -2.62
CA GLU A 74 -27.79 6.56 -1.46
C GLU A 74 -27.18 7.26 -0.24
N THR A 75 -27.66 8.49 -0.05
CA THR A 75 -28.00 9.08 1.26
C THR A 75 -27.07 8.71 2.41
N ALA A 76 -25.94 9.41 2.52
CA ALA A 76 -25.51 9.88 3.83
C ALA A 76 -26.46 11.02 4.23
N SER A 77 -27.55 10.68 4.93
CA SER A 77 -28.44 11.67 5.54
C SER A 77 -28.33 11.55 7.05
N ALA A 78 -27.89 12.68 7.63
CA ALA A 78 -28.12 13.23 8.97
C ALA A 78 -27.91 12.33 10.20
#